data_AF-A0A1H7VQX6-F1
#
_entry.id   AF-A0A1H7VQX6-F1
#
_cell.length_a   1.000
_cell.length_b   1.000
_cell.length_c   1.000
_cell.angle_alpha   90.00
_cell.angle_beta   90.00
_cell.angle_gamma   90.00
#
_symmetry.space_group_name_H-M   'P 1'
#
loop_
_entity.id
_entity.type
_entity.pdbx_description
1 polymer ?
#
loop_
_entity_poly.entity_id
_entity_poly.type
_entity_poly.pdbx_seq_one_letter_code
_entity_poly.pdbx_strand_id
1 'polypeptide(L)'
;RDCLFSVTEPTPGRLVETDANSSMVITWTVTPAGEGKAKVVIETTWTGAGGIGGFFERTFAPKGLNRIHDEVLGRLATAVA
;
A
#
# COMPACT_ATOMS: atom_id res chain seq x y z
N ARG A 1 14.99 -11.50 -1.53
CA ARG A 1 15.15 -10.68 -0.31
C ARG A 1 13.83 -10.78 0.44
N ASP A 2 13.88 -10.91 1.76
CA ASP A 2 12.67 -11.13 2.56
C ASP A 2 11.86 -9.84 2.70
N CYS A 3 10.53 -9.96 2.58
CA CYS A 3 9.59 -8.88 2.86
C CYS A 3 9.29 -8.86 4.35
N LEU A 4 10.04 -8.04 5.10
CA LEU A 4 9.89 -7.90 6.54
C LEU A 4 9.03 -6.67 6.85
N PHE A 5 7.74 -6.89 7.10
CA PHE A 5 6.79 -5.83 7.42
C PHE A 5 6.30 -5.95 8.86
N SER A 6 6.18 -4.82 9.55
CA SER A 6 5.34 -4.71 10.75
C SER A 6 4.01 -4.06 10.37
N VAL A 7 2.92 -4.58 10.92
CA VAL A 7 1.55 -4.07 10.65
C VAL A 7 0.94 -3.61 11.97
N THR A 8 0.37 -2.41 11.98
CA THR A 8 -0.38 -1.86 13.12
C THR A 8 -1.75 -1.37 12.67
N GLU A 9 -2.70 -1.33 13.60
CA GLU A 9 -4.03 -0.71 13.39
C GLU A 9 -4.20 0.44 14.39
N PRO A 10 -3.64 1.63 14.12
CA PRO A 10 -3.73 2.77 15.05
C PRO A 10 -5.17 3.23 15.32
N THR A 11 -6.08 3.02 14.36
CA THR A 11 -7.51 3.29 14.50
C THR A 11 -8.30 2.24 13.71
N PRO A 12 -9.53 1.89 14.11
CA PRO A 12 -10.35 0.91 13.39
C PRO A 12 -10.41 1.17 11.89
N GLY A 13 -10.08 0.18 11.08
CA GLY A 13 -10.08 0.27 9.62
C GLY A 13 -8.91 1.05 9.02
N ARG A 14 -7.92 1.47 9.81
CA ARG A 14 -6.68 2.07 9.33
C ARG A 14 -5.50 1.17 9.66
N LEU A 15 -4.95 0.48 8.66
CA LEU A 15 -3.76 -0.36 8.81
C LEU A 15 -2.53 0.42 8.34
N VAL A 16 -1.42 0.29 9.05
CA VAL A 16 -0.13 0.88 8.68
C VAL A 16 0.91 -0.23 8.63
N GLU A 17 1.44 -0.46 7.44
CA GLU A 17 2.51 -1.40 7.15
C GLU A 17 3.84 -0.65 7.02
N THR A 18 4.85 -1.05 7.77
CA THR A 18 6.19 -0.46 7.73
C THR A 18 7.20 -1.52 7.29
N ASP A 19 7.91 -1.27 6.19
CA ASP A 19 8.98 -2.15 5.73
C ASP A 19 10.23 -1.95 6.59
N ALA A 20 10.75 -3.02 7.20
CA ALA A 20 11.97 -2.97 8.00
C ALA A 20 13.23 -2.82 7.14
N ASN A 21 13.14 -3.08 5.83
CA ASN A 21 14.28 -3.01 4.91
C ASN A 21 14.43 -1.66 4.20
N SER A 22 13.47 -0.74 4.36
CA SER A 22 13.45 0.56 3.70
C SER A 22 12.72 1.61 4.55
N SER A 23 12.57 2.83 4.03
CA SER A 23 11.71 3.86 4.65
C SER A 23 10.25 3.77 4.18
N MET A 24 9.86 2.70 3.48
CA MET A 24 8.53 2.58 2.89
C MET A 24 7.48 2.32 3.96
N VAL A 25 6.42 3.12 3.93
CA VAL A 25 5.23 2.97 4.76
C VAL A 25 4.00 2.93 3.84
N ILE A 26 3.15 1.93 3.99
CA ILE A 26 1.87 1.80 3.30
C ILE A 26 0.75 1.95 4.34
N THR A 27 -0.14 2.91 4.12
CA THR A 27 -1.36 3.08 4.92
C THR A 27 -2.56 2.63 4.12
N TRP A 28 -3.35 1.74 4.70
CA TRP A 28 -4.61 1.24 4.16
C TRP A 28 -5.75 1.82 5.00
N THR A 29 -6.68 2.53 4.38
CA THR A 29 -7.90 3.02 5.03
C THR A 29 -9.10 2.32 4.43
N VAL A 30 -9.76 1.48 5.22
CA VAL A 30 -10.94 0.70 4.84
C VAL A 30 -12.17 1.36 5.43
N THR A 31 -13.16 1.63 4.59
CA THR A 31 -14.43 2.24 4.98
C THR A 31 -15.61 1.48 4.37
N PRO A 32 -16.77 1.40 5.04
CA PRO A 32 -17.96 0.81 4.45
C PRO A 32 -18.37 1.53 3.15
N ALA A 33 -18.80 0.77 2.15
CA ALA A 33 -19.24 1.31 0.84
C ALA A 33 -20.59 0.74 0.38
N GLY A 34 -21.44 0.36 1.34
CA GLY A 34 -22.71 -0.33 1.11
C GLY A 34 -22.65 -1.80 1.51
N GLU A 35 -23.78 -2.50 1.38
CA GLU A 35 -23.89 -3.90 1.78
C GLU A 35 -22.92 -4.78 1.00
N GLY A 36 -22.15 -5.61 1.73
CA GLY A 36 -21.13 -6.49 1.16
C GLY A 36 -19.97 -5.76 0.47
N LYS A 37 -19.79 -4.45 0.67
CA LYS A 37 -18.78 -3.64 -0.03
C LYS A 37 -17.99 -2.77 0.92
N ALA A 38 -16.70 -2.62 0.60
CA ALA A 38 -15.80 -1.69 1.27
C ALA A 38 -15.07 -0.84 0.24
N LYS A 39 -14.75 0.39 0.63
CA LYS A 39 -13.82 1.27 -0.07
C LYS A 39 -12.47 1.21 0.65
N VAL A 40 -11.42 0.92 -0.11
CA VAL A 40 -10.04 0.92 0.39
C VAL A 40 -9.29 2.08 -0.26
N VAL A 41 -8.68 2.93 0.54
CA VAL A 41 -7.76 3.99 0.11
C VAL A 41 -6.36 3.60 0.54
N ILE A 42 -5.40 3.64 -0.38
CA ILE A 42 -4.03 3.20 -0.14
C ILE A 42 -3.10 4.40 -0.35
N GLU A 43 -2.30 4.71 0.66
CA GLU A 43 -1.30 5.78 0.63
C GLU A 43 0.07 5.17 0.87
N THR A 44 1.04 5.46 0.01
CA THR A 44 2.40 4.95 0.16
C THR A 44 3.40 6.10 0.24
N THR A 45 4.27 6.06 1.24
CA THR A 45 5.31 7.07 1.46
C THR A 45 6.67 6.42 1.64
N TRP A 46 7.73 7.09 1.21
CA TRP A 46 9.12 6.70 1.44
C TRP A 46 10.03 7.93 1.35
N THR A 47 11.17 7.91 2.05
CA THR A 47 12.22 8.93 1.91
C THR A 47 13.27 8.45 0.92
N GLY A 48 13.44 9.17 -0.19
CA GLY A 48 14.43 8.81 -1.23
C GLY A 48 15.87 9.03 -0.77
N ALA A 49 16.79 8.13 -1.14
CA ALA A 49 18.23 8.34 -0.99
C ALA A 49 18.69 9.46 -1.95
N GLY A 50 19.39 10.48 -1.46
CA GLY A 50 19.84 11.63 -2.24
C GLY A 50 20.98 11.36 -3.25
N GLY A 51 20.94 10.29 -4.04
CA GLY A 51 21.99 9.91 -4.99
C GLY A 51 21.48 9.60 -6.42
N ILE A 52 22.38 9.76 -7.41
CA ILE A 52 22.19 9.55 -8.85
C ILE A 52 21.67 8.11 -9.10
N GLY A 53 20.35 7.99 -9.33
CA GLY A 53 19.59 6.72 -9.34
C GLY A 53 18.31 6.74 -8.49
N GLY A 54 18.12 7.79 -7.68
CA GLY A 54 17.03 7.98 -6.70
C GLY A 54 15.62 8.30 -7.26
N PHE A 55 15.30 7.83 -8.46
CA PHE A 55 13.98 7.98 -9.11
C PHE A 55 13.69 6.81 -10.06
N PHE A 56 12.84 5.85 -9.66
CA PHE A 56 12.05 5.03 -10.61
C PHE A 56 10.88 5.87 -11.17
N GLU A 57 11.26 7.09 -11.61
CA GLU A 57 10.57 8.21 -12.25
C GLU A 57 9.26 8.74 -11.61
N ARG A 58 9.15 10.08 -11.58
CA ARG A 58 8.07 10.92 -11.01
C ARG A 58 6.68 10.63 -11.60
N THR A 59 6.61 9.71 -12.54
CA THR A 59 5.45 9.26 -13.29
C THR A 59 5.34 7.73 -13.40
N PHE A 60 6.43 6.95 -13.25
CA PHE A 60 6.42 5.49 -13.40
C PHE A 60 6.15 4.74 -12.10
N ALA A 61 6.72 5.20 -10.97
CA ALA A 61 6.46 4.60 -9.66
C ALA A 61 4.97 4.64 -9.25
N PRO A 62 4.21 5.74 -9.47
CA PRO A 62 2.80 5.77 -9.07
C PRO A 62 1.92 4.80 -9.88
N LYS A 63 2.11 4.70 -11.19
CA LYS A 63 1.30 3.81 -12.04
C LYS A 63 1.59 2.33 -11.78
N GLY A 64 2.87 1.98 -11.61
CA GLY A 64 3.26 0.61 -11.28
C GLY A 64 2.71 0.17 -9.93
N LEU A 65 2.81 1.05 -8.92
CA LEU A 65 2.31 0.76 -7.58
C LEU A 65 0.78 0.68 -7.54
N ASN A 66 0.08 1.57 -8.27
CA ASN A 66 -1.37 1.48 -8.42
C ASN A 66 -1.78 0.14 -9.03
N ARG A 67 -1.11 -0.29 -10.12
CA ARG A 67 -1.40 -1.57 -10.75
C ARG A 67 -1.23 -2.75 -9.78
N ILE A 68 -0.15 -2.76 -8.99
CA ILE A 68 0.10 -3.83 -8.01
C ILE A 68 -1.02 -3.86 -6.97
N HIS A 69 -1.40 -2.70 -6.43
CA HIS A 69 -2.47 -2.61 -5.44
C HIS A 69 -3.84 -2.97 -6.02
N ASP A 70 -4.14 -2.58 -7.27
CA ASP A 70 -5.37 -2.97 -7.96
C ASP A 70 -5.45 -4.50 -8.11
N GLU A 71 -4.35 -5.14 -8.50
CA GLU A 71 -4.29 -6.61 -8.59
C GLU A 71 -4.47 -7.29 -7.23
N VAL A 72 -3.88 -6.73 -6.16
CA VAL A 72 -4.08 -7.22 -4.78
C VAL A 72 -5.54 -7.10 -4.36
N LEU A 73 -6.17 -5.94 -4.54
CA LEU A 73 -7.57 -5.72 -4.18
C LEU A 73 -8.52 -6.59 -5.02
N GLY A 74 -8.24 -6.80 -6.30
CA GLY A 74 -9.03 -7.70 -7.14
C GLY A 74 -8.97 -9.15 -6.68
N ARG A 75 -7.79 -9.64 -6.27
CA ARG A 75 -7.63 -10.97 -5.69
C ARG A 75 -8.31 -11.08 -4.33
N LEU A 76 -8.20 -10.06 -3.48
CA LEU A 76 -8.88 -10.01 -2.19
C LEU A 76 -10.39 -10.08 -2.39
N ALA A 77 -10.96 -9.27 -3.28
CA ALA A 77 -12.38 -9.29 -3.60
C ALA A 77 -12.86 -10.67 -4.06
N THR A 78 -12.03 -11.40 -4.81
CA THR A 78 -12.32 -12.78 -5.23
C THR A 78 -12.26 -13.76 -4.05
N ALA A 79 -11.30 -13.59 -3.15
CA ALA A 79 -11.09 -14.49 -2.01
C ALA A 79 -12.13 -14.34 -0.89
N VAL A 80 -12.81 -13.19 -0.80
CA VAL A 80 -13.81 -12.87 0.24
C VAL A 80 -15.24 -12.82 -0.28
N ALA A 81 -15.46 -13.10 -1.56
CA ALA A 81 -16.79 -13.23 -2.16
C ALA A 81 -17.47 -14.53 -1.75
#